data_AF-A0A5C7PKM1-F1
#
_entry.id   AF-A0A5C7PKM1-F1
#
_cell.length_a   1.000
_cell.length_b   1.000
_cell.length_c   1.000
_cell.angle_alpha   90.00
_cell.angle_beta   90.00
_cell.angle_gamma   90.00
#
_symmetry.space_group_name_H-M   'P 1'
#
loop_
_entity.id
_entity.type
_entity.pdbx_description
1 polymer ?
#
loop_
_entity_poly.entity_id
_entity_poly.type
_entity_poly.pdbx_seq_one_letter_code
_entity_poly.pdbx_strand_id
1 'polypeptide(L)'
;MSAEKHCETCICGRRAPVQADRGNNPSEKPKGYGTIAWAEHLEAYGTYSGKYGKSQSAERLAERGGFAYWELTDLLGHEPKTWQPR
;
A
#
# COMPACT_ATOMS: atom_id res chain seq x y z
N MET A 1 -4.44 8.02 -24.10
CA MET A 1 -5.73 7.75 -23.45
C MET A 1 -5.61 8.19 -22.00
N SER A 2 -5.99 9.42 -21.71
CA SER A 2 -5.95 9.96 -20.35
C SER A 2 -7.08 9.31 -19.56
N ALA A 3 -6.74 8.58 -18.50
CA ALA A 3 -7.73 8.09 -17.55
C ALA A 3 -8.45 9.30 -16.95
N GLU A 4 -9.68 9.55 -17.41
CA GLU A 4 -10.53 10.61 -16.88
C GLU A 4 -10.70 10.37 -15.38
N LYS A 5 -10.35 11.38 -14.57
CA LYS A 5 -10.52 11.33 -13.12
C LYS A 5 -12.03 11.29 -12.83
N HIS A 6 -12.53 10.12 -12.48
CA HIS A 6 -13.96 9.87 -12.23
C HIS A 6 -14.56 10.85 -11.20
N CYS A 7 -13.79 11.34 -10.22
CA CYS A 7 -14.07 12.58 -9.48
C CYS A 7 -12.89 12.96 -8.56
N GLU A 8 -12.77 14.26 -8.25
CA GLU A 8 -11.64 14.82 -7.49
C GLU A 8 -11.54 14.30 -6.04
N THR A 9 -12.66 13.87 -5.46
CA THR A 9 -12.76 13.40 -4.05
C THR A 9 -12.93 11.90 -3.90
N CYS A 10 -13.08 11.15 -5.00
CA CYS A 10 -13.26 9.71 -4.92
C CYS A 10 -11.94 8.98 -4.72
N ILE A 11 -12.03 7.95 -3.88
CA ILE A 11 -10.99 6.95 -3.68
C ILE A 11 -10.60 6.25 -5.00
N CYS A 12 -11.50 6.22 -5.98
CA CYS A 12 -11.27 5.71 -7.33
C CYS A 12 -10.19 6.52 -8.06
N GLY A 13 -8.95 6.05 -7.97
CA GLY A 13 -7.78 6.67 -8.59
C GLY A 13 -6.76 7.22 -7.59
N ARG A 14 -7.13 7.38 -6.31
CA ARG A 14 -6.16 7.67 -5.26
C ARG A 14 -5.26 6.45 -5.05
N ARG A 15 -3.96 6.71 -4.91
CA ARG A 15 -2.95 5.68 -4.69
C ARG A 15 -2.13 6.01 -3.45
N ALA A 16 -1.73 4.99 -2.70
CA ALA A 16 -0.78 5.10 -1.60
C ALA A 16 0.61 4.66 -2.09
N PRO A 17 1.69 5.30 -1.62
CA PRO A 17 3.04 4.83 -1.88
C PRO A 17 3.28 3.46 -1.23
N VAL A 18 4.15 2.68 -1.86
CA VAL A 18 4.74 1.45 -1.31
C VAL A 18 6.25 1.67 -1.29
N GLN A 19 6.83 1.57 -0.10
CA GLN A 19 8.28 1.72 0.06
C GLN A 19 9.03 0.52 -0.53
N ALA A 20 10.26 0.76 -0.97
CA ALA A 20 11.11 -0.31 -1.48
C ALA A 20 11.36 -1.36 -0.39
N ASP A 21 11.39 -2.60 -0.82
CA ASP A 21 11.50 -3.77 0.03
C ASP A 21 12.60 -4.68 -0.49
N ARG A 22 13.51 -5.08 0.40
CA ARG A 22 14.61 -6.00 0.06
C ARG A 22 14.16 -7.46 0.05
N GLY A 23 12.92 -7.75 0.41
CA GLY A 23 12.41 -9.09 0.67
C GLY A 23 12.79 -9.56 2.07
N ASN A 24 12.00 -10.47 2.62
CA ASN A 24 12.25 -11.05 3.95
C ASN A 24 13.14 -12.29 3.88
N ASN A 25 13.35 -12.85 2.68
CA ASN A 25 14.16 -14.04 2.45
C ASN A 25 15.15 -13.85 1.28
N PRO A 26 16.32 -14.52 1.28
CA PRO A 26 17.32 -14.41 0.22
C PRO A 26 16.83 -14.85 -1.17
N SER A 27 15.77 -15.66 -1.24
CA SER A 27 15.16 -16.16 -2.48
C SER A 27 14.09 -15.21 -3.05
N GLU A 28 13.61 -14.26 -2.26
CA GLU A 28 12.63 -13.28 -2.70
C GLU A 28 13.33 -12.21 -3.53
N LYS A 29 12.76 -11.91 -4.70
CA LYS A 29 13.25 -10.78 -5.50
C LYS A 29 12.88 -9.48 -4.79
N PRO A 30 13.83 -8.57 -4.55
CA PRO A 30 13.53 -7.25 -4.02
C PRO A 30 12.44 -6.56 -4.84
N LYS A 31 11.50 -5.92 -4.15
CA LYS A 31 10.45 -5.13 -4.77
C LYS A 31 10.85 -3.66 -4.66
N GLY A 32 10.97 -3.00 -5.81
CA GLY A 32 11.26 -1.57 -5.85
C GLY A 32 10.11 -0.73 -5.28
N TYR A 33 10.33 0.58 -5.23
CA TYR A 33 9.26 1.53 -4.91
C TYR A 33 8.07 1.32 -5.85
N GLY A 34 6.88 1.54 -5.32
CA GLY A 34 5.67 1.42 -6.09
C GLY A 34 4.52 2.19 -5.48
N THR A 35 3.33 1.85 -5.94
CA THR A 35 2.08 2.36 -5.41
C THR A 35 1.03 1.27 -5.45
N ILE A 36 0.02 1.37 -4.57
CA ILE A 36 -1.20 0.56 -4.60
C ILE A 36 -2.42 1.47 -4.60
N ALA A 37 -3.58 0.95 -4.97
CA ALA A 37 -4.84 1.65 -4.83
C ALA A 37 -5.09 2.00 -3.35
N TRP A 38 -5.67 3.17 -3.11
CA TRP A 38 -5.98 3.64 -1.76
C TRP A 38 -6.91 2.67 -0.99
N ALA A 39 -7.80 1.96 -1.69
CA ALA A 39 -8.66 0.94 -1.09
C ALA A 39 -7.86 -0.19 -0.44
N GLU A 40 -6.87 -0.71 -1.16
CA GLU A 40 -6.01 -1.81 -0.70
C GLU A 40 -5.10 -1.32 0.46
N HIS A 41 -4.68 -0.05 0.45
CA HIS A 41 -4.00 0.59 1.57
C HIS A 41 -4.88 0.67 2.83
N LEU A 42 -6.15 1.04 2.69
CA LEU A 42 -7.10 1.10 3.80
C LEU A 42 -7.40 -0.29 4.37
N GLU A 43 -7.49 -1.31 3.51
CA GLU A 43 -7.65 -2.71 3.91
C GLU A 43 -6.45 -3.18 4.76
N ALA A 44 -5.23 -2.98 4.26
CA ALA A 44 -4.00 -3.28 5.00
C ALA A 44 -3.93 -2.50 6.32
N TYR A 45 -4.31 -1.21 6.31
CA TYR A 45 -4.39 -0.40 7.52
C TYR A 45 -5.41 -0.92 8.53
N GLY A 46 -6.54 -1.46 8.07
CA GLY A 46 -7.52 -2.12 8.93
C GLY A 46 -6.88 -3.21 9.79
N THR A 47 -6.16 -4.13 9.14
CA THR A 47 -5.40 -5.18 9.83
C THR A 47 -4.29 -4.60 10.72
N TYR A 48 -3.51 -3.65 10.21
CA TYR A 48 -2.43 -3.00 10.95
C TYR A 48 -2.93 -2.37 12.25
N SER A 49 -4.01 -1.59 12.17
CA SER A 49 -4.57 -0.87 13.30
C SER A 49 -5.21 -1.78 14.34
N GLY A 50 -5.71 -2.95 13.91
CA GLY A 50 -6.13 -4.02 14.80
C GLY A 50 -4.95 -4.67 15.56
N LYS A 51 -3.81 -4.87 14.89
CA LYS A 51 -2.60 -5.49 15.48
C LYS A 51 -1.80 -4.52 16.38
N TYR A 52 -1.61 -3.27 15.95
CA TYR A 52 -0.65 -2.33 16.54
C TYR A 52 -1.30 -1.07 17.14
N GLY A 53 -2.62 -0.94 17.04
CA GLY A 53 -3.36 0.22 17.52
C GLY A 53 -3.45 1.37 16.51
N LYS A 54 -4.06 2.47 16.95
CA LYS A 54 -4.49 3.60 16.10
C LYS A 54 -3.72 4.90 16.36
N SER A 55 -2.49 4.79 16.86
CA SER A 55 -1.63 5.97 17.13
C SER A 55 -1.23 6.72 15.85
N GLN A 56 -1.37 6.09 14.68
CA GLN A 56 -1.20 6.69 13.36
C GLN A 56 -2.43 6.44 12.50
N SER A 57 -2.84 7.43 11.71
CA SER A 57 -3.87 7.27 10.68
C SER A 57 -3.31 6.61 9.41
N ALA A 58 -4.21 6.09 8.55
CA ALA A 58 -3.84 5.56 7.25
C ALA A 58 -3.14 6.62 6.37
N GLU A 59 -3.61 7.87 6.43
CA GLU A 59 -3.02 9.03 5.75
C GLU A 59 -1.60 9.27 6.23
N ARG A 60 -1.37 9.27 7.55
CA ARG A 60 -0.05 9.53 8.12
C ARG A 60 0.96 8.45 7.72
N LEU A 61 0.53 7.19 7.65
CA LEU A 61 1.38 6.11 7.15
C LEU A 61 1.73 6.29 5.67
N ALA A 62 0.74 6.65 4.84
CA ALA A 62 0.99 6.92 3.43
C ALA A 62 1.94 8.11 3.21
N GLU A 63 1.81 9.20 3.97
CA GLU A 63 2.74 10.34 3.93
C GLU A 63 4.19 9.96 4.26
N ARG A 64 4.37 8.94 5.10
CA ARG A 64 5.70 8.42 5.49
C ARG A 64 6.30 7.43 4.50
N GLY A 65 5.63 7.17 3.37
CA GLY A 65 6.08 6.21 2.35
C GLY A 65 5.23 4.94 2.27
N GLY A 66 4.20 4.81 3.11
CA GLY A 66 3.28 3.67 3.13
C GLY A 66 3.91 2.40 3.68
N PHE A 67 3.28 1.27 3.37
CA PHE A 67 3.75 -0.06 3.77
C PHE A 67 4.82 -0.57 2.79
N ALA A 68 5.71 -1.45 3.27
CA ALA A 68 6.57 -2.24 2.40
C ALA A 68 5.76 -3.35 1.68
N TYR A 69 6.30 -3.89 0.60
CA TYR A 69 5.59 -4.94 -0.17
C TYR A 69 5.31 -6.18 0.69
N TRP A 70 6.28 -6.67 1.46
CA TRP A 70 6.04 -7.80 2.36
C TRP A 70 4.99 -7.50 3.44
N GLU A 71 4.96 -6.28 3.99
CA GLU A 71 3.98 -5.87 5.00
C GLU A 71 2.57 -5.93 4.42
N LEU A 72 2.40 -5.50 3.17
CA LEU A 72 1.12 -5.62 2.47
C LEU A 72 0.69 -7.08 2.36
N THR A 73 1.60 -7.98 1.98
CA THR A 73 1.30 -9.40 1.87
C THR A 73 0.89 -10.01 3.23
N ASP A 74 1.55 -9.63 4.32
CA ASP A 74 1.17 -10.07 5.67
C ASP A 74 -0.18 -9.51 6.14
N LEU A 75 -0.43 -8.21 5.90
CA LEU A 75 -1.62 -7.52 6.37
C LEU A 75 -2.88 -7.86 5.56
N LEU A 76 -2.73 -8.11 4.25
CA LEU A 76 -3.81 -8.53 3.35
C LEU A 76 -4.01 -10.05 3.32
N GLY A 77 -2.99 -10.82 3.70
CA GLY A 77 -2.96 -12.28 3.53
C GLY A 77 -2.77 -12.74 2.08
N HIS A 78 -2.48 -11.81 1.16
CA HIS A 78 -2.17 -12.07 -0.25
C HIS A 78 -1.34 -10.93 -0.84
N GLU A 79 -0.69 -11.16 -1.99
CA GLU A 79 0.03 -10.08 -2.68
C GLU A 79 -0.91 -8.94 -3.11
N PRO A 80 -0.48 -7.67 -3.07
CA PRO A 80 -1.31 -6.55 -3.48
C PRO A 80 -1.69 -6.64 -4.96
N LYS A 81 -3.00 -6.67 -5.24
CA LYS A 81 -3.58 -6.84 -6.58
C LYS A 81 -3.41 -5.61 -7.46
N THR A 82 -3.21 -4.44 -6.84
CA THR A 82 -3.15 -3.17 -7.54
C THR A 82 -1.76 -2.57 -7.57
N TRP A 83 -0.71 -3.33 -7.21
CA TRP A 83 0.66 -2.85 -7.18
C TRP A 83 1.14 -2.38 -8.56
N GLN A 84 1.75 -1.20 -8.59
CA GLN A 84 2.39 -0.62 -9.76
C GLN A 84 3.80 -0.15 -9.36
N PRO A 85 4.86 -0.63 -10.02
CA PRO A 85 6.21 -0.14 -9.79
C PRO A 85 6.34 1.33 -10.20
N ARG A 86 7.24 2.07 -9.53
CA ARG A 86 7.54 3.48 -9.80
C ARG A 86 8.99 3.69 -10.21
#